data_AF-A0AAD7MCH6-F1
#
_entry.id   AF-A0AAD7MCH6-F1
#
_cell.length_a   1.000
_cell.length_b   1.000
_cell.length_c   1.000
_cell.angle_alpha   90.00
_cell.angle_beta   90.00
_cell.angle_gamma   90.00
#
_symmetry.space_group_name_H-M   'P 1'
#
loop_
_entity.id
_entity.type
_entity.pdbx_description
1 polymer ?
#
loop_
_entity_poly.entity_id
_entity_poly.type
_entity_poly.pdbx_seq_one_letter_code
_entity_poly.pdbx_strand_id
1 'polypeptide(L)'
;MLGLVTWQTRILYNGEKNSSASALRFILDLKVLGFQTGLTLLQFANNLVFLGICEAPAAEEVAGWIASNSTLGAYNGLLRLGFSLMGYASIVAAYMSVYDHLERNLSEDDKKCLGFGTLFVEHLLCKVGRWEYRLRLQHHEFLDMAQEATRVQGNHWIKGANSKDYLAFPIPLQADRSRIQATIDSGMVSRQSFRMF
;
A
#
# COMPACT_ATOMS: atom_id res chain seq x y z
N MET A 1 1.62 -29.27 6.81
CA MET A 1 3.09 -29.10 6.86
C MET A 1 3.46 -28.01 5.83
N LEU A 2 3.36 -26.75 6.23
CA LEU A 2 3.85 -25.60 5.44
C LEU A 2 4.90 -24.93 6.33
N GLY A 3 6.15 -25.00 5.87
CA GLY A 3 7.33 -24.67 6.65
C GLY A 3 7.31 -23.22 7.13
N LEU A 4 7.49 -23.07 8.43
CA LEU A 4 8.10 -21.90 9.04
C LEU A 4 9.39 -21.59 8.28
N VAL A 5 9.38 -20.53 7.47
CA VAL A 5 10.62 -19.89 7.01
C VAL A 5 11.21 -19.28 8.27
N THR A 6 12.19 -19.99 8.82
CA THR A 6 12.95 -19.56 9.99
C THR A 6 13.64 -18.24 9.64
N TRP A 7 13.67 -17.34 10.63
CA TRP A 7 14.35 -16.05 10.61
C TRP A 7 15.87 -16.24 10.49
N GLN A 8 16.34 -16.72 9.33
CA GLN A 8 17.75 -16.78 8.99
C GLN A 8 18.31 -15.37 9.06
N THR A 9 19.43 -15.25 9.76
CA THR A 9 20.27 -14.06 9.89
C THR A 9 20.27 -13.30 8.57
N ARG A 10 19.57 -12.15 8.50
CA ARG A 10 19.57 -11.30 7.30
C ARG A 10 21.01 -10.88 7.06
N ILE A 11 21.68 -11.51 6.10
CA ILE A 11 22.87 -10.92 5.49
C ILE A 11 22.34 -9.74 4.69
N LEU A 12 22.27 -8.58 5.34
CA LEU A 12 21.89 -7.34 4.69
C LEU A 12 22.98 -7.01 3.68
N TYR A 13 22.59 -6.90 2.42
CA TYR A 13 23.49 -6.37 1.40
C TYR A 13 23.93 -4.95 1.81
N ASN A 14 25.24 -4.78 1.92
CA ASN A 14 25.92 -3.58 2.42
C ASN A 14 26.70 -2.84 1.32
N GLY A 15 26.47 -3.20 0.05
CA GLY A 15 26.90 -2.40 -1.09
C GLY A 15 25.94 -1.24 -1.40
N GLU A 16 26.28 -0.45 -2.42
CA GLU A 16 25.42 0.64 -2.90
C GLU A 16 24.10 0.07 -3.42
N LYS A 17 22.99 0.61 -2.91
CA LYS A 17 21.66 0.15 -3.29
C LYS A 17 21.21 0.86 -4.54
N ASN A 18 20.72 0.08 -5.50
CA ASN A 18 20.05 0.64 -6.66
C ASN A 18 18.62 1.05 -6.31
N SER A 19 18.05 1.99 -7.06
CA SER A 19 16.64 2.35 -6.90
C SER A 19 15.71 1.18 -7.27
N SER A 20 14.49 1.19 -6.74
CA SER A 20 13.46 0.21 -7.13
C SER A 20 13.18 0.25 -8.65
N ALA A 21 13.22 1.43 -9.26
CA ALA A 21 13.05 1.59 -10.71
C ALA A 21 14.15 0.88 -11.51
N SER A 22 15.42 1.06 -11.12
CA SER A 22 16.55 0.37 -11.74
C SER A 22 16.47 -1.14 -11.56
N ALA A 23 16.06 -1.61 -10.38
CA ALA A 23 15.84 -3.03 -10.12
C ALA A 23 14.73 -3.61 -11.02
N LEU A 24 13.58 -2.94 -11.12
CA LEU A 24 12.49 -3.32 -12.01
C LEU A 24 12.95 -3.39 -13.47
N ARG A 25 13.74 -2.40 -13.92
CA ARG A 25 14.27 -2.38 -15.27
C ARG A 25 15.20 -3.56 -15.53
N PHE A 26 16.12 -3.83 -14.61
CA PHE A 26 17.01 -4.99 -14.67
C PHE A 26 16.23 -6.30 -14.80
N ILE A 27 15.18 -6.49 -13.98
CA ILE A 27 14.34 -7.70 -14.02
C ILE A 27 13.65 -7.87 -15.39
N LEU A 28 13.11 -6.79 -15.94
CA LEU A 28 12.52 -6.78 -17.28
C LEU A 28 13.54 -7.15 -18.35
N ASP A 29 14.76 -6.62 -18.25
CA ASP A 29 15.84 -6.86 -19.20
C ASP A 29 16.38 -8.30 -19.14
N LEU A 30 16.20 -9.02 -18.02
CA LEU A 30 16.48 -10.46 -17.94
C LEU A 30 15.55 -11.31 -18.83
N LYS A 31 14.40 -10.76 -19.26
CA LYS A 31 13.42 -11.43 -20.12
C LYS A 31 12.95 -12.80 -19.62
N VAL A 32 13.01 -13.03 -18.30
CA VAL A 32 12.54 -14.27 -17.68
C VAL A 32 11.02 -14.38 -17.85
N LEU A 33 10.56 -15.50 -18.39
CA LEU A 33 9.14 -15.77 -18.56
C LEU A 33 8.42 -15.69 -17.20
N GLY A 34 7.32 -14.93 -17.13
CA GLY A 34 6.57 -14.70 -15.89
C GLY A 34 6.99 -13.47 -15.07
N PHE A 35 8.10 -12.81 -15.41
CA PHE A 35 8.55 -11.56 -14.78
C PHE A 35 8.42 -10.32 -15.68
N GLN A 36 7.71 -10.45 -16.80
CA GLN A 36 7.64 -9.39 -17.82
C GLN A 36 6.46 -8.44 -17.61
N THR A 37 5.43 -8.84 -16.84
CA THR A 37 4.24 -8.03 -16.59
C THR A 37 3.61 -8.31 -15.22
N GLY A 38 2.78 -7.38 -14.76
CA GLY A 38 1.84 -7.60 -13.66
C GLY A 38 2.47 -7.73 -12.27
N LEU A 39 1.73 -8.41 -11.39
CA LEU A 39 2.00 -8.46 -9.95
C LEU A 39 3.30 -9.19 -9.60
N THR A 40 3.69 -10.21 -10.37
CA THR A 40 4.90 -11.00 -10.10
C THR A 40 6.17 -10.15 -10.14
N LEU A 41 6.25 -9.24 -11.11
CA LEU A 41 7.36 -8.31 -11.25
C LEU A 41 7.46 -7.37 -10.04
N LEU A 42 6.33 -6.78 -9.63
CA LEU A 42 6.29 -5.91 -8.46
C LEU A 42 6.64 -6.69 -7.18
N GLN A 43 6.06 -7.87 -6.98
CA GLN A 43 6.35 -8.73 -5.81
C GLN A 43 7.84 -9.11 -5.72
N PHE A 44 8.48 -9.34 -6.86
CA PHE A 44 9.90 -9.64 -6.89
C PHE A 44 10.75 -8.42 -6.53
N ALA A 45 10.46 -7.25 -7.10
CA ALA A 45 11.11 -6.01 -6.69
C ALA A 45 10.90 -5.73 -5.19
N ASN A 46 9.70 -6.01 -4.67
CA ASN A 46 9.41 -5.88 -3.24
C ASN A 46 10.30 -6.78 -2.39
N ASN A 47 10.52 -8.02 -2.82
CA ASN A 47 11.42 -8.94 -2.12
C ASN A 47 12.86 -8.43 -2.12
N LEU A 48 13.33 -7.81 -3.21
CA LEU A 48 14.66 -7.19 -3.25
C LEU A 48 14.79 -6.03 -2.26
N VAL A 49 13.75 -5.20 -2.12
CA VAL A 49 13.69 -4.15 -1.10
C VAL A 49 13.72 -4.76 0.31
N PHE A 50 12.91 -5.79 0.56
CA PHE A 50 12.89 -6.47 1.86
C PHE A 50 14.23 -7.12 2.21
N LEU A 51 14.97 -7.63 1.23
CA LEU A 51 16.31 -8.18 1.43
C LEU A 51 17.40 -7.10 1.57
N GLY A 52 17.05 -5.82 1.38
CA GLY A 52 17.98 -4.70 1.45
C GLY A 52 18.88 -4.57 0.23
N ILE A 53 18.53 -5.21 -0.90
CA ILE A 53 19.31 -5.21 -2.14
C ILE A 53 19.05 -3.93 -2.94
N CYS A 54 17.84 -3.39 -2.90
CA CYS A 54 17.48 -2.11 -3.52
C CYS A 54 16.72 -1.21 -2.55
N GLU A 55 16.64 0.07 -2.91
CA GLU A 55 15.86 1.06 -2.19
C GLU A 55 14.36 0.85 -2.40
N ALA A 56 13.55 1.16 -1.39
CA ALA A 56 12.11 1.15 -1.53
C ALA A 56 11.67 2.22 -2.54
N PRO A 57 10.64 1.95 -3.37
CA PRO A 57 10.09 2.97 -4.26
C PRO A 57 9.45 4.09 -3.45
N ALA A 58 9.54 5.31 -3.96
CA ALA A 58 8.79 6.45 -3.44
C ALA A 58 7.27 6.19 -3.54
N ALA A 59 6.51 6.87 -2.69
CA ALA A 59 5.07 6.66 -2.62
C ALA A 59 4.37 7.02 -3.94
N GLU A 60 4.87 8.04 -4.63
CA GLU A 60 4.43 8.49 -5.95
C GLU A 60 4.71 7.46 -7.04
N GLU A 61 5.83 6.74 -6.96
CA GLU A 61 6.15 5.67 -7.91
C GLU A 61 5.17 4.50 -7.78
N VAL A 62 4.84 4.10 -6.54
CA VAL A 62 3.84 3.06 -6.28
C VAL A 62 2.45 3.52 -6.72
N ALA A 63 2.07 4.75 -6.42
CA ALA A 63 0.80 5.31 -6.87
C ALA A 63 0.72 5.37 -8.41
N GLY A 64 1.81 5.71 -9.08
CA GLY A 64 1.90 5.68 -10.53
C GLY A 64 1.74 4.28 -11.11
N TRP A 65 2.38 3.29 -10.49
CA TRP A 65 2.19 1.89 -10.85
C TRP A 65 0.73 1.44 -10.68
N ILE A 66 0.06 1.83 -9.58
CA ILE A 66 -1.36 1.55 -9.35
C ILE A 66 -2.22 2.18 -10.45
N ALA A 67 -1.92 3.42 -10.85
CA ALA A 67 -2.66 4.11 -11.91
C ALA A 67 -2.53 3.39 -13.27
N SER A 68 -1.34 2.84 -13.58
CA SER A 68 -1.11 2.05 -14.80
C SER A 68 -1.67 0.62 -14.73
N ASN A 69 -2.05 0.14 -13.54
CA ASN A 69 -2.55 -1.22 -13.31
C ASN A 69 -3.94 -1.20 -12.64
N SER A 70 -4.87 -0.41 -13.18
CA SER A 70 -6.20 -0.18 -12.59
C SER A 70 -7.10 -1.42 -12.45
N THR A 71 -6.74 -2.53 -13.10
CA THR A 71 -7.46 -3.80 -12.99
C THR A 71 -7.04 -4.63 -11.76
N LEU A 72 -5.99 -4.23 -11.05
CA LEU A 72 -5.42 -4.98 -9.93
C LEU A 72 -6.03 -4.58 -8.57
N GLY A 73 -5.63 -5.33 -7.54
CA GLY A 73 -6.22 -5.27 -6.21
C GLY A 73 -6.06 -3.92 -5.51
N ALA A 74 -4.91 -3.24 -5.64
CA ALA A 74 -4.65 -1.99 -4.94
C ALA A 74 -5.56 -0.85 -5.42
N TYR A 75 -5.77 -0.73 -6.74
CA TYR A 75 -6.70 0.22 -7.32
C TYR A 75 -8.14 -0.03 -6.82
N ASN A 76 -8.59 -1.29 -6.90
CA ASN A 76 -9.90 -1.69 -6.38
C ASN A 76 -10.01 -1.47 -4.86
N GLY A 77 -8.92 -1.63 -4.13
CA GLY A 77 -8.84 -1.35 -2.70
C GLY A 77 -9.15 0.10 -2.40
N LEU A 78 -8.54 1.04 -3.13
CA LEU A 78 -8.83 2.48 -3.00
C LEU A 78 -10.30 2.80 -3.29
N LEU A 79 -10.89 2.23 -4.34
CA LEU A 79 -12.34 2.39 -4.60
C LEU A 79 -13.20 1.88 -3.44
N ARG A 80 -12.87 0.70 -2.90
CA ARG A 80 -13.61 0.09 -1.77
C ARG A 80 -13.43 0.84 -0.44
N LEU A 81 -12.38 1.65 -0.34
CA LEU A 81 -12.22 2.59 0.77
C LEU A 81 -13.00 3.91 0.55
N GLY A 82 -13.73 4.04 -0.56
CA GLY A 82 -14.59 5.18 -0.85
C GLY A 82 -13.92 6.33 -1.62
N PHE A 83 -12.70 6.15 -2.13
CA PHE A 83 -12.03 7.19 -2.93
C PHE A 83 -12.63 7.28 -4.34
N SER A 84 -12.82 8.51 -4.83
CA SER A 84 -13.17 8.77 -6.23
C SER A 84 -11.90 8.93 -7.07
N LEU A 85 -11.63 7.98 -7.95
CA LEU A 85 -10.38 7.89 -8.72
C LEU A 85 -10.55 8.47 -10.14
N MET A 86 -10.71 9.78 -10.23
CA MET A 86 -10.80 10.52 -11.51
C MET A 86 -9.40 10.89 -12.04
N GLY A 87 -8.69 9.89 -12.56
CA GLY A 87 -7.39 10.06 -13.20
C GLY A 87 -6.19 10.11 -12.23
N TYR A 88 -4.99 10.21 -12.80
CA TYR A 88 -3.71 9.99 -12.09
C TYR A 88 -3.57 10.76 -10.77
N ALA A 89 -3.86 12.06 -10.75
CA ALA A 89 -3.67 12.90 -9.56
C ALA A 89 -4.54 12.44 -8.37
N SER A 90 -5.78 12.03 -8.64
CA SER A 90 -6.67 11.51 -7.61
C SER A 90 -6.20 10.17 -7.03
N ILE A 91 -5.56 9.33 -7.85
CA ILE A 91 -4.99 8.04 -7.42
C ILE A 91 -3.78 8.26 -6.53
N VAL A 92 -2.90 9.18 -6.90
CA VAL A 92 -1.77 9.60 -6.06
C VAL A 92 -2.27 10.15 -4.73
N ALA A 93 -3.21 11.10 -4.75
CA ALA A 93 -3.78 11.67 -3.53
C ALA A 93 -4.44 10.60 -2.64
N ALA A 94 -5.20 9.66 -3.23
CA ALA A 94 -5.85 8.58 -2.49
C ALA A 94 -4.82 7.65 -1.83
N TYR A 95 -3.81 7.20 -2.58
CA TYR A 95 -2.76 6.34 -2.05
C TYR A 95 -1.94 7.04 -0.96
N MET A 96 -1.52 8.29 -1.20
CA MET A 96 -0.79 9.11 -0.22
C MET A 96 -1.62 9.30 1.06
N SER A 97 -2.92 9.56 0.92
CA SER A 97 -3.82 9.70 2.08
C SER A 97 -3.84 8.45 2.94
N VAL A 98 -3.85 7.26 2.34
CA VAL A 98 -3.77 5.99 3.07
C VAL A 98 -2.40 5.82 3.70
N TYR A 99 -1.31 6.04 2.95
CA TYR A 99 0.06 5.94 3.47
C TYR A 99 0.29 6.85 4.68
N ASP A 100 -0.02 8.14 4.55
CA ASP A 100 0.10 9.16 5.61
C ASP A 100 -0.77 8.83 6.83
N HIS A 101 -1.93 8.23 6.60
CA HIS A 101 -2.80 7.83 7.69
C HIS A 101 -2.18 6.68 8.49
N LEU A 102 -1.66 5.66 7.81
CA LEU A 102 -0.99 4.53 8.46
C LEU A 102 0.29 4.96 9.17
N GLU A 103 1.10 5.82 8.53
CA GLU A 103 2.35 6.33 9.09
C GLU A 103 2.14 7.08 10.41
N ARG A 104 1.02 7.80 10.55
CA ARG A 104 0.69 8.55 11.77
C ARG A 104 0.08 7.71 12.88
N ASN A 105 -0.61 6.63 12.54
CA ASN A 105 -1.41 5.87 13.50
C ASN A 105 -0.76 4.55 13.93
N LEU A 106 0.17 3.99 13.13
CA LEU A 106 0.96 2.83 13.54
C LEU A 106 2.06 3.23 14.51
N SER A 107 2.27 2.44 15.55
CA SER A 107 3.43 2.62 16.43
C SER A 107 4.72 2.17 15.73
N GLU A 108 5.88 2.67 16.16
CA GLU A 108 7.17 2.25 15.59
C GLU A 108 7.41 0.74 15.69
N ASP A 109 6.94 0.10 16.77
CA ASP A 109 7.00 -1.35 16.93
C ASP A 109 6.13 -2.07 15.90
N ASP A 110 4.91 -1.57 15.64
CA ASP A 110 4.02 -2.12 14.61
C ASP A 110 4.60 -1.90 13.22
N LYS A 111 5.14 -0.71 12.93
CA LYS A 111 5.82 -0.40 11.66
C LYS A 111 6.97 -1.36 11.42
N LYS A 112 7.80 -1.61 12.43
CA LYS A 112 8.91 -2.55 12.35
C LYS A 112 8.43 -4.00 12.17
N CYS A 113 7.40 -4.42 12.92
CA CYS A 113 6.83 -5.76 12.84
C CYS A 113 6.20 -6.05 11.46
N LEU A 114 5.47 -5.07 10.92
CA LEU A 114 4.76 -5.17 9.65
C LEU A 114 5.69 -4.95 8.44
N GLY A 115 6.89 -4.42 8.64
CA GLY A 115 7.75 -3.93 7.56
C GLY A 115 7.08 -2.79 6.81
N PHE A 116 6.54 -1.81 7.55
CA PHE A 116 5.82 -0.67 7.00
C PHE A 116 6.66 0.09 5.97
N GLY A 117 6.01 0.48 4.89
CA GLY A 117 6.61 1.12 3.72
C GLY A 117 5.60 1.19 2.58
N THR A 118 6.00 1.79 1.46
CA THR A 118 5.10 2.02 0.31
C THR A 118 4.52 0.71 -0.23
N LEU A 119 5.36 -0.31 -0.32
CA LEU A 119 4.98 -1.65 -0.77
C LEU A 119 4.05 -2.38 0.21
N PHE A 120 4.23 -2.16 1.52
CA PHE A 120 3.30 -2.67 2.51
C PHE A 120 1.89 -2.09 2.30
N VAL A 121 1.79 -0.78 2.04
CA VAL A 121 0.50 -0.12 1.80
C VAL A 121 -0.17 -0.65 0.53
N GLU A 122 0.58 -0.86 -0.55
CA GLU A 122 0.03 -1.49 -1.78
C GLU A 122 -0.53 -2.89 -1.48
N HIS A 123 0.25 -3.73 -0.79
CA HIS A 123 -0.20 -5.06 -0.40
C HIS A 123 -1.44 -5.02 0.51
N LEU A 124 -1.51 -4.05 1.42
CA LEU A 124 -2.65 -3.81 2.29
C LEU A 124 -3.91 -3.51 1.48
N LEU A 125 -3.81 -2.58 0.53
CA LEU A 125 -4.90 -2.18 -0.37
C LEU A 125 -5.43 -3.36 -1.17
N CYS A 126 -4.53 -4.23 -1.65
CA CYS A 126 -4.89 -5.49 -2.32
C CYS A 126 -5.72 -6.45 -1.46
N LYS A 127 -5.74 -6.30 -0.12
CA LYS A 127 -6.53 -7.14 0.80
C LYS A 127 -7.82 -6.49 1.27
N VAL A 128 -8.05 -5.20 1.00
CA VAL A 128 -9.28 -4.48 1.40
C VAL A 128 -10.54 -5.24 0.95
N GLY A 129 -10.58 -5.71 -0.30
CA GLY A 129 -11.73 -6.48 -0.79
C GLY A 129 -11.97 -7.80 -0.05
N ARG A 130 -10.91 -8.46 0.46
CA ARG A 130 -11.05 -9.67 1.29
C ARG A 130 -11.60 -9.33 2.67
N TRP A 131 -11.22 -8.18 3.22
CA TRP A 131 -11.71 -7.72 4.51
C TRP A 131 -13.17 -7.35 4.44
N GLU A 132 -13.56 -6.57 3.43
CA GLU A 132 -14.94 -6.23 3.16
C GLU A 132 -15.82 -7.48 3.01
N TYR A 133 -15.37 -8.47 2.23
CA TYR A 133 -16.09 -9.73 2.09
C TYR A 133 -16.30 -10.44 3.43
N ARG A 134 -15.25 -10.54 4.27
CA ARG A 134 -15.36 -11.16 5.60
C ARG A 134 -16.33 -10.41 6.52
N LEU A 135 -16.29 -9.08 6.52
CA LEU A 135 -17.19 -8.25 7.33
C LEU A 135 -18.65 -8.42 6.89
N ARG A 136 -18.93 -8.48 5.58
CA ARG A 136 -20.27 -8.73 5.04
C ARG A 136 -20.84 -10.10 5.43
N LEU A 137 -19.99 -11.13 5.54
CA LEU A 137 -20.45 -12.45 5.99
C LEU A 137 -20.88 -12.47 7.46
N GLN A 138 -20.32 -11.58 8.28
CA GLN A 138 -20.57 -11.53 9.72
C GLN A 138 -21.67 -10.54 10.09
N HIS A 139 -21.88 -9.51 9.26
CA HIS A 139 -22.90 -8.49 9.44
C HIS A 139 -23.84 -8.49 8.23
N HIS A 140 -24.97 -9.21 8.37
CA HIS A 140 -25.98 -9.39 7.31
C HIS A 140 -26.56 -8.08 6.74
N GLU A 141 -26.33 -6.93 7.37
CA GLU A 141 -26.98 -5.65 7.07
C GLU A 141 -26.02 -4.54 6.60
N PHE A 142 -24.72 -4.81 6.47
CA PHE A 142 -23.75 -3.73 6.28
C PHE A 142 -23.45 -3.42 4.80
N LEU A 143 -23.66 -2.16 4.39
CA LEU A 143 -23.66 -1.74 2.98
C LEU A 143 -22.34 -1.13 2.47
N ASP A 144 -21.51 -0.48 3.31
CA ASP A 144 -20.35 0.29 2.83
C ASP A 144 -19.23 0.49 3.86
N MET A 145 -18.02 -0.06 3.65
CA MET A 145 -16.86 -0.03 4.56
C MET A 145 -16.61 1.29 5.31
N ALA A 146 -16.87 2.44 4.69
CA ALA A 146 -16.73 3.74 5.33
C ALA A 146 -17.67 3.94 6.54
N GLN A 147 -18.90 3.43 6.46
CA GLN A 147 -19.88 3.49 7.54
C GLN A 147 -19.47 2.61 8.74
N GLU A 148 -18.74 1.53 8.52
CA GLU A 148 -18.30 0.56 9.53
C GLU A 148 -17.09 1.13 10.23
N ALA A 149 -16.16 1.69 9.46
CA ALA A 149 -15.06 2.45 10.02
C ALA A 149 -15.57 3.57 10.95
N THR A 150 -16.66 4.26 10.57
CA THR A 150 -17.31 5.29 11.40
C THR A 150 -18.02 4.69 12.61
N ARG A 151 -18.73 3.58 12.46
CA ARG A 151 -19.40 2.87 13.57
C ARG A 151 -18.40 2.38 14.61
N VAL A 152 -17.29 1.79 14.14
CA VAL A 152 -16.21 1.26 14.98
C VAL A 152 -15.38 2.37 15.59
N GLN A 153 -15.27 3.55 14.96
CA GLN A 153 -14.63 4.75 15.54
C GLN A 153 -15.26 5.20 16.86
N GLY A 154 -16.55 4.93 17.09
CA GLY A 154 -17.19 5.18 18.38
C GLY A 154 -16.55 4.39 19.53
N ASN A 155 -15.87 3.29 19.21
CA ASN A 155 -15.01 2.55 20.11
C ASN A 155 -13.57 3.06 19.90
N HIS A 156 -13.01 3.75 20.89
CA HIS A 156 -11.62 4.21 20.84
C HIS A 156 -10.69 3.09 20.34
N TRP A 157 -9.87 3.36 19.32
CA TRP A 157 -8.78 2.47 18.97
C TRP A 157 -7.84 2.37 20.18
N ILE A 158 -7.64 1.16 20.71
CA ILE A 158 -6.75 0.92 21.86
C ILE A 158 -5.50 0.19 21.34
N LYS A 159 -4.35 0.84 21.48
CA LYS A 159 -3.04 0.29 21.10
C LYS A 159 -2.86 -1.13 21.67
N GLY A 160 -2.59 -2.10 20.80
CA GLY A 160 -2.33 -3.50 21.17
C GLY A 160 -3.55 -4.39 21.42
N ALA A 161 -4.76 -3.82 21.60
CA ALA A 161 -5.98 -4.60 21.82
C ALA A 161 -6.40 -5.39 20.57
N ASN A 162 -6.16 -4.83 19.39
CA ASN A 162 -6.53 -5.43 18.09
C ASN A 162 -5.63 -6.61 17.68
N SER A 163 -4.59 -6.94 18.45
CA SER A 163 -3.74 -8.11 18.18
C SER A 163 -4.49 -9.45 18.33
N LYS A 164 -5.63 -9.44 19.03
CA LYS A 164 -6.47 -10.63 19.29
C LYS A 164 -7.91 -10.48 18.80
N ASP A 165 -8.30 -9.29 18.36
CA ASP A 165 -9.62 -9.03 17.79
C ASP A 165 -9.55 -8.98 16.27
N TYR A 166 -9.87 -10.12 15.64
CA TYR A 166 -9.88 -10.27 14.18
C TYR A 166 -11.05 -9.56 13.50
N LEU A 167 -11.97 -8.98 14.29
CA LEU A 167 -13.17 -8.27 13.84
C LEU A 167 -12.98 -6.75 13.90
N ALA A 168 -12.02 -6.26 14.69
CA ALA A 168 -11.71 -4.85 14.77
C ALA A 168 -11.25 -4.31 13.41
N PHE A 169 -11.92 -3.25 12.93
CA PHE A 169 -11.49 -2.52 11.75
C PHE A 169 -10.09 -1.96 12.03
N PRO A 170 -9.06 -2.34 11.26
CA PRO A 170 -7.69 -2.17 11.75
C PRO A 170 -7.36 -0.70 11.98
N ILE A 171 -7.82 0.21 11.10
CA ILE A 171 -7.57 1.64 11.24
C ILE A 171 -8.66 2.42 10.46
N PRO A 172 -9.44 3.29 11.11
CA PRO A 172 -10.49 4.01 10.42
C PRO A 172 -9.91 5.22 9.68
N LEU A 173 -10.00 5.19 8.34
CA LEU A 173 -9.43 6.22 7.46
C LEU A 173 -10.18 7.55 7.62
N GLN A 174 -9.66 8.46 8.45
CA GLN A 174 -10.01 9.87 8.36
C GLN A 174 -9.02 10.53 7.38
N ALA A 175 -9.51 10.81 6.18
CA ALA A 175 -8.73 11.55 5.19
C ALA A 175 -8.74 13.05 5.56
N ASP A 176 -7.56 13.61 5.80
CA ASP A 176 -7.40 15.04 6.10
C ASP A 176 -7.54 15.86 4.82
N ARG A 177 -8.65 16.62 4.71
CA ARG A 177 -8.98 17.42 3.52
C ARG A 177 -7.88 18.41 3.13
N SER A 178 -7.16 18.97 4.10
CA SER A 178 -6.10 19.95 3.83
C SER A 178 -4.90 19.32 3.09
N ARG A 179 -4.57 18.07 3.43
CA ARG A 179 -3.46 17.34 2.79
C ARG A 179 -3.87 16.73 1.45
N ILE A 180 -5.12 16.29 1.30
CA ILE A 180 -5.66 15.90 -0.02
C ILE A 180 -5.45 17.05 -1.01
N GLN A 181 -5.78 18.28 -0.60
CA GLN A 181 -5.57 19.47 -1.43
C GLN A 181 -4.09 19.72 -1.70
N ALA A 182 -3.23 19.66 -0.67
CA ALA A 182 -1.78 19.84 -0.86
C ALA A 182 -1.14 18.79 -1.80
N THR A 183 -1.60 17.54 -1.78
CA THR A 183 -1.14 16.48 -2.70
C THR A 183 -1.65 16.71 -4.13
N ILE A 184 -2.88 17.20 -4.29
CA ILE A 184 -3.40 17.60 -5.61
C ILE A 184 -2.55 18.75 -6.17
N ASP A 185 -2.27 19.75 -5.34
CA ASP A 185 -1.52 20.95 -5.74
C ASP A 185 -0.06 20.62 -6.10
N SER A 186 0.62 19.77 -5.30
CA SER A 186 1.98 19.31 -5.60
C SER A 186 2.06 18.40 -6.83
N GLY A 187 1.05 17.55 -7.04
CA GLY A 187 0.92 16.69 -8.22
C GLY A 187 0.70 17.46 -9.53
N MET A 188 0.14 18.68 -9.48
CA MET A 188 0.03 19.56 -10.65
C MET A 188 1.36 20.23 -11.01
N VAL A 189 2.22 20.53 -10.03
CA VAL A 189 3.53 21.18 -10.25
C VAL A 189 4.53 20.21 -10.90
N SER A 190 4.56 18.95 -10.50
CA SER A 190 5.47 17.92 -11.05
C SER A 190 5.26 17.63 -12.55
N ARG A 191 4.08 17.95 -13.10
CA ARG A 191 3.76 17.75 -14.52
C ARG A 191 4.49 18.67 -15.50
N GLN A 192 5.07 19.78 -15.05
CA GLN A 192 5.90 20.61 -15.94
C GLN A 192 7.27 19.97 -16.21
N SER A 193 7.75 19.10 -15.32
CA SER A 193 9.06 18.44 -15.46
C SER A 193 8.98 17.06 -16.13
N PHE A 194 7.84 16.37 -16.05
CA PHE A 194 7.70 14.99 -16.54
C PHE A 194 7.25 14.86 -18.02
N ARG A 195 6.97 15.97 -18.72
CA ARG A 195 6.67 15.97 -20.17
C ARG A 195 7.91 15.90 -21.06
N MET A 196 9.10 15.68 -20.49
CA MET A 196 10.38 15.71 -21.20
C MET A 196 11.10 14.35 -21.25
N PHE A 197 10.39 13.24 -21.07
CA PHE A 197 10.90 11.88 -21.28
C PHE A 197 9.90 11.04 -22.08
#